data_AF-A0A5S4TGM5-F1
#
_entry.id   AF-A0A5S4TGM5-F1
#
_cell.length_a   1.000
_cell.length_b   1.000
_cell.length_c   1.000
_cell.angle_alpha   90.00
_cell.angle_beta   90.00
_cell.angle_gamma   90.00
#
_symmetry.space_group_name_H-M   'P 1'
#
loop_
_entity.id
_entity.type
_entity.pdbx_description
1 polymer ?
#
loop_
_entity_poly.entity_id
_entity_poly.type
_entity_poly.pdbx_seq_one_letter_code
_entity_poly.pdbx_strand_id
1 'polypeptide(L)'
;MGYWNLQNSIKGDDTGESKEAIKWIFNDQENLQLFIEAGNVGDSLKCISLLKELYSKHKDDLNDQTQGDVYKKMVIALAIAYSTDRNGSPLSFNMQPNSYDAVERYEIIKDLYDSGLFARKDEFSTYSMELIRMVMNDSISNDE
;
A
#
# COMPACT_ATOMS: atom_id res chain seq x y z
N MET A 1 2.65 -15.69 1.50
CA MET A 1 2.29 -15.36 2.90
C MET A 1 1.95 -16.63 3.66
N GLY A 2 2.52 -16.85 4.86
CA GLY A 2 2.29 -18.08 5.64
C GLY A 2 1.33 -17.87 6.81
N TYR A 3 0.54 -18.89 7.17
CA TYR A 3 -0.42 -18.87 8.30
C TYR A 3 0.21 -18.47 9.63
N TRP A 4 1.44 -18.93 9.89
CA TRP A 4 2.17 -18.62 11.12
C TRP A 4 2.49 -17.11 11.27
N ASN A 5 2.85 -16.44 10.17
CA ASN A 5 3.12 -14.99 10.18
C ASN A 5 1.84 -14.20 10.46
N LEU A 6 0.71 -14.58 9.84
CA LEU A 6 -0.60 -13.98 10.12
C LEU A 6 -1.00 -14.15 11.59
N GLN A 7 -0.83 -15.35 12.15
CA GLN A 7 -1.12 -15.58 13.57
C GLN A 7 -0.24 -14.74 14.49
N ASN A 8 1.05 -14.61 14.20
CA ASN A 8 1.96 -13.80 15.01
C ASN A 8 1.63 -12.32 14.95
N SER A 9 1.32 -11.77 13.76
CA SER A 9 0.91 -10.37 13.63
C SER A 9 -0.39 -10.04 14.35
N ILE A 10 -1.32 -11.00 14.47
CA ILE A 10 -2.56 -10.83 15.25
C ILE A 10 -2.31 -10.98 16.75
N LYS A 11 -1.50 -11.97 17.16
CA LYS A 11 -1.20 -12.22 18.58
C LYS A 11 -0.34 -11.14 19.21
N GLY A 12 0.53 -10.50 18.43
CA GLY A 12 1.39 -9.42 18.87
C GLY A 12 0.74 -8.04 18.82
N ASP A 13 -0.55 -7.95 18.49
CA ASP A 13 -1.27 -6.68 18.33
C ASP A 13 -2.42 -6.56 19.33
N ASP A 14 -2.17 -5.82 20.41
CA ASP A 14 -3.15 -5.60 21.49
C ASP A 14 -4.28 -4.64 21.08
N THR A 15 -4.10 -3.84 20.00
CA THR A 15 -5.13 -2.90 19.50
C THR A 15 -6.20 -3.60 18.66
N GLY A 16 -5.89 -4.77 18.10
CA GLY A 16 -6.78 -5.52 17.21
C GLY A 16 -6.84 -4.99 15.78
N GLU A 17 -6.11 -3.92 15.45
CA GLU A 17 -6.07 -3.29 14.13
C GLU A 17 -5.49 -4.22 13.07
N SER A 18 -4.46 -5.01 13.40
CA SER A 18 -3.92 -6.07 12.54
C SER A 18 -5.01 -7.05 12.12
N LYS A 19 -5.88 -7.43 13.06
CA LYS A 19 -6.99 -8.35 12.80
C LYS A 19 -8.04 -7.72 11.92
N GLU A 20 -8.33 -6.43 12.10
CA GLU A 20 -9.26 -5.69 11.23
C GLU A 20 -8.72 -5.56 9.81
N ALA A 21 -7.47 -5.13 9.63
CA ALA A 21 -6.85 -4.96 8.32
C ALA A 21 -6.78 -6.30 7.55
N ILE A 22 -6.41 -7.39 8.23
CA ILE A 22 -6.42 -8.74 7.65
C ILE A 22 -7.86 -9.13 7.25
N LYS A 23 -8.85 -8.93 8.12
CA LYS A 23 -10.25 -9.25 7.78
C LYS A 23 -10.76 -8.42 6.60
N TRP A 24 -10.40 -7.15 6.53
CA TRP A 24 -10.78 -6.25 5.45
C TRP A 24 -10.28 -6.76 4.09
N ILE A 25 -9.04 -7.27 4.02
CA ILE A 25 -8.51 -7.91 2.81
C ILE A 25 -9.14 -9.27 2.53
N PHE A 26 -9.18 -10.16 3.52
CA PHE A 26 -9.48 -11.58 3.26
C PHE A 26 -10.96 -11.94 3.29
N ASN A 27 -11.84 -11.12 3.86
CA ASN A 27 -13.29 -11.38 3.89
C ASN A 27 -14.07 -10.68 2.78
N ASP A 28 -13.40 -9.83 1.99
CA ASP A 28 -13.99 -9.14 0.85
C ASP A 28 -13.36 -9.68 -0.44
N GLN A 29 -14.19 -10.14 -1.37
CA GLN A 29 -13.71 -10.79 -2.60
C GLN A 29 -12.95 -9.80 -3.50
N GLU A 30 -13.38 -8.55 -3.56
CA GLU A 30 -12.74 -7.52 -4.37
C GLU A 30 -11.37 -7.17 -3.78
N ASN A 31 -11.30 -6.91 -2.47
CA ASN A 31 -10.03 -6.60 -1.81
C ASN A 31 -9.04 -7.77 -1.92
N LEU A 32 -9.52 -9.00 -1.78
CA LEU A 32 -8.68 -10.19 -1.95
C LEU A 32 -8.17 -10.32 -3.38
N GLN A 33 -9.02 -10.03 -4.37
CA GLN A 33 -8.61 -10.03 -5.78
C GLN A 33 -7.55 -8.98 -6.05
N LEU A 34 -7.76 -7.73 -5.61
CA LEU A 34 -6.77 -6.66 -5.75
C LEU A 34 -5.44 -7.02 -5.07
N PHE A 35 -5.50 -7.68 -3.90
CA PHE A 35 -4.31 -8.16 -3.18
C PHE A 35 -3.55 -9.23 -3.96
N ILE A 36 -4.24 -10.16 -4.64
CA ILE A 36 -3.62 -11.18 -5.48
C ILE A 36 -3.02 -10.55 -6.75
N GLU A 37 -3.74 -9.63 -7.38
CA GLU A 37 -3.32 -8.96 -8.63
C GLU A 37 -2.13 -8.02 -8.45
N ALA A 38 -1.93 -7.47 -7.25
CA ALA A 38 -0.76 -6.65 -6.91
C ALA A 38 0.56 -7.44 -6.85
N GLY A 39 0.47 -8.77 -6.91
CA GLY A 39 1.61 -9.65 -7.07
C GLY A 39 2.06 -10.31 -5.76
N ASN A 40 3.29 -10.82 -5.75
CA ASN A 40 3.76 -11.66 -4.66
C ASN A 40 4.12 -10.85 -3.41
N VAL A 41 3.95 -11.45 -2.24
CA VAL A 41 4.38 -10.91 -0.95
C VAL A 41 5.74 -11.50 -0.58
N GLY A 42 6.72 -10.64 -0.28
CA GLY A 42 8.07 -11.03 0.10
C GLY A 42 8.15 -11.27 1.59
N ASP A 43 8.37 -10.19 2.34
CA ASP A 43 8.31 -10.17 3.79
C ASP A 43 6.87 -9.99 4.27
N SER A 44 6.26 -11.11 4.69
CA SER A 44 4.86 -11.12 5.15
C SER A 44 4.64 -10.25 6.39
N LEU A 45 5.61 -10.13 7.30
CA LEU A 45 5.44 -9.35 8.52
C LEU A 45 5.46 -7.85 8.21
N LYS A 46 6.37 -7.41 7.34
CA LYS A 46 6.40 -6.02 6.86
C LYS A 46 5.13 -5.65 6.11
N CYS A 47 4.64 -6.54 5.25
CA CYS A 47 3.40 -6.34 4.52
C CYS A 47 2.23 -6.09 5.47
N ILE A 48 2.04 -6.96 6.48
CA ILE A 48 0.94 -6.84 7.44
C ILE A 48 1.11 -5.61 8.32
N SER A 49 2.33 -5.29 8.75
CA SER A 49 2.61 -4.10 9.56
C SER A 49 2.23 -2.82 8.84
N LEU A 50 2.66 -2.67 7.58
CA LEU A 50 2.34 -1.49 6.79
C LEU A 50 0.85 -1.46 6.40
N LEU A 51 0.27 -2.60 6.05
CA LEU A 51 -1.16 -2.70 5.78
C LEU A 51 -1.98 -2.28 7.01
N LYS A 52 -1.59 -2.70 8.20
CA LYS A 52 -2.19 -2.26 9.46
C LYS A 52 -2.11 -0.74 9.59
N GLU A 53 -0.92 -0.15 9.44
CA GLU A 53 -0.70 1.29 9.62
C GLU A 53 -1.49 2.13 8.61
N LEU A 54 -1.46 1.75 7.32
CA LEU A 54 -2.22 2.42 6.28
C LEU A 54 -3.72 2.29 6.52
N TYR A 55 -4.20 1.08 6.87
CA TYR A 55 -5.61 0.84 7.14
C TYR A 55 -6.09 1.62 8.37
N SER A 56 -5.33 1.66 9.47
CA SER A 56 -5.77 2.35 10.69
C SER A 56 -5.79 3.86 10.52
N LYS A 57 -4.82 4.44 9.79
CA LYS A 57 -4.75 5.89 9.54
C LYS A 57 -5.73 6.37 8.47
N HIS A 58 -6.01 5.57 7.45
CA HIS A 58 -6.76 5.99 6.27
C HIS A 58 -8.06 5.21 6.05
N LYS A 59 -8.62 4.58 7.09
CA LYS A 59 -9.88 3.81 7.01
C LYS A 59 -11.04 4.61 6.42
N ASP A 60 -11.09 5.91 6.71
CA ASP A 60 -12.16 6.79 6.22
C ASP A 60 -12.09 6.98 4.70
N ASP A 61 -10.87 7.06 4.15
CA ASP A 61 -10.65 7.17 2.70
C ASP A 61 -11.16 5.92 1.96
N LEU A 62 -10.98 4.74 2.55
CA LEU A 62 -11.38 3.46 1.95
C LEU A 62 -12.90 3.32 1.83
N ASN A 63 -13.67 4.11 2.57
CA ASN A 63 -15.14 4.14 2.54
C ASN A 63 -15.71 5.27 1.67
N ASP A 64 -14.85 6.04 0.99
CA ASP A 64 -15.29 7.10 0.07
C ASP A 64 -16.08 6.51 -1.11
N GLN A 65 -17.26 7.08 -1.38
CA GLN A 65 -18.18 6.58 -2.42
C GLN A 65 -17.75 6.91 -3.85
N THR A 66 -16.81 7.84 -4.02
CA THR A 66 -16.39 8.37 -5.33
C THR A 66 -15.01 7.85 -5.71
N GLN A 67 -14.07 7.86 -4.77
CA GLN A 67 -12.65 7.55 -5.02
C GLN A 67 -12.13 6.39 -4.17
N GLY A 68 -12.96 5.81 -3.30
CA GLY A 68 -12.58 4.75 -2.38
C GLY A 68 -11.88 3.59 -3.05
N ASP A 69 -12.35 3.14 -4.23
CA ASP A 69 -11.73 2.04 -4.96
C ASP A 69 -10.29 2.34 -5.40
N VAL A 70 -10.00 3.58 -5.79
CA VAL A 70 -8.63 4.00 -6.12
C VAL A 70 -7.75 3.96 -4.87
N TYR A 71 -8.25 4.41 -3.72
CA TYR A 71 -7.54 4.37 -2.45
C TYR A 71 -7.27 2.95 -1.96
N LYS A 72 -8.25 2.03 -2.12
CA LYS A 72 -8.03 0.60 -1.84
C LYS A 72 -6.86 0.05 -2.67
N LYS A 73 -6.85 0.34 -3.98
CA LYS A 73 -5.78 -0.08 -4.89
C LYS A 73 -4.42 0.50 -4.46
N MET A 74 -4.36 1.79 -4.12
CA MET A 74 -3.13 2.45 -3.65
C MET A 74 -2.58 1.79 -2.37
N VAL A 75 -3.43 1.58 -1.35
CA VAL A 75 -3.03 0.97 -0.07
C VAL A 75 -2.51 -0.44 -0.26
N ILE A 76 -3.24 -1.28 -1.00
CA ILE A 76 -2.86 -2.68 -1.24
C ILE A 76 -1.55 -2.76 -2.03
N ALA A 77 -1.43 -1.96 -3.09
CA ALA A 77 -0.25 -1.94 -3.93
C ALA A 77 1.00 -1.54 -3.15
N LEU A 78 0.90 -0.51 -2.30
CA LEU A 78 2.01 -0.01 -1.50
C LEU A 78 2.43 -1.01 -0.40
N ALA A 79 1.47 -1.64 0.26
CA ALA A 79 1.74 -2.69 1.26
C ALA A 79 2.51 -3.88 0.66
N ILE A 80 2.17 -4.26 -0.57
CA ILE A 80 2.84 -5.35 -1.28
C ILE A 80 4.21 -4.92 -1.80
N ALA A 81 4.32 -3.73 -2.41
CA ALA A 81 5.58 -3.15 -2.85
C ALA A 81 6.60 -3.12 -1.71
N TYR A 82 6.23 -2.54 -0.56
CA TYR A 82 7.12 -2.42 0.60
C TYR A 82 7.57 -3.78 1.18
N SER A 83 6.80 -4.84 0.93
CA SER A 83 7.14 -6.20 1.37
C SER A 83 8.17 -6.90 0.47
N THR A 84 8.26 -6.51 -0.79
CA THR A 84 9.02 -7.26 -1.82
C THR A 84 10.11 -6.44 -2.46
N ASP A 85 9.79 -5.21 -2.78
CA ASP A 85 10.65 -4.33 -3.53
C ASP A 85 11.71 -3.80 -2.58
N ARG A 86 12.97 -3.97 -2.97
CA ARG A 86 14.04 -3.19 -2.36
C ARG A 86 13.91 -1.81 -2.96
N ASN A 87 13.70 -0.79 -2.12
CA ASN A 87 13.74 0.61 -2.53
C ASN A 87 15.16 0.95 -3.02
N GLY A 88 15.43 0.65 -4.28
CA GLY A 88 16.61 1.09 -5.00
C GLY A 88 16.11 2.05 -6.05
N SER A 89 16.27 3.35 -5.80
CA SER A 89 16.04 4.34 -6.86
C SER A 89 16.94 3.99 -8.05
N PRO A 90 16.48 4.11 -9.31
CA PRO A 90 17.37 4.05 -10.46
C PRO A 90 18.53 5.06 -10.37
N LEU A 91 18.39 6.09 -9.53
CA LEU A 91 19.41 7.10 -9.22
C LEU A 91 20.29 6.74 -8.00
N SER A 92 20.04 5.63 -7.29
CA SER A 92 20.74 5.27 -6.05
C SER A 92 22.12 4.63 -6.27
N PHE A 93 22.85 5.02 -7.32
CA PHE A 93 24.28 4.72 -7.40
C PHE A 93 24.99 5.54 -6.29
N ASN A 94 25.18 4.95 -5.12
CA ASN A 94 25.83 5.52 -3.92
C ASN A 94 25.05 6.53 -3.05
N MET A 95 23.72 6.68 -3.19
CA MET A 95 22.94 7.46 -2.22
C MET A 95 22.54 6.61 -1.01
N GLN A 96 22.58 7.19 0.20
CA GLN A 96 21.99 6.56 1.38
C GLN A 96 20.53 6.21 1.05
N PRO A 97 20.01 5.06 1.53
CA PRO A 97 18.59 4.76 1.35
C PRO A 97 17.78 5.93 1.91
N ASN A 98 17.10 6.66 1.02
CA ASN A 98 16.26 7.79 1.39
C ASN A 98 15.29 7.35 2.50
N SER A 99 14.94 8.26 3.42
CA SER A 99 13.92 7.98 4.44
C SER A 99 12.58 7.76 3.74
N TYR A 100 12.30 6.49 3.44
CA TYR A 100 11.08 6.07 2.78
C TYR A 100 10.05 5.72 3.85
N ASP A 101 9.13 6.63 4.12
CA ASP A 101 7.95 6.35 4.93
C ASP A 101 6.80 6.04 3.98
N ALA A 102 6.39 4.78 3.96
CA ALA A 102 5.33 4.32 3.08
C ALA A 102 3.96 4.93 3.43
N VAL A 103 3.73 5.34 4.68
CA VAL A 103 2.49 6.05 5.03
C VAL A 103 2.50 7.45 4.42
N GLU A 104 3.60 8.18 4.58
CA GLU A 104 3.76 9.51 4.00
C GLU A 104 3.67 9.46 2.46
N ARG A 105 4.23 8.43 1.83
CA ARG A 105 4.10 8.19 0.38
C ARG A 105 2.64 8.09 -0.07
N TYR A 106 1.80 7.37 0.68
CA TYR A 106 0.38 7.30 0.39
C TYR A 106 -0.28 8.69 0.46
N GLU A 107 0.03 9.46 1.49
CA GLU A 107 -0.52 10.81 1.68
C GLU A 107 -0.10 11.77 0.55
N ILE A 108 1.16 11.73 0.12
CA ILE A 108 1.67 12.54 -1.00
C ILE A 108 0.95 12.19 -2.30
N ILE A 109 0.89 10.90 -2.65
CA ILE A 109 0.25 10.48 -3.91
C ILE A 109 -1.26 10.77 -3.89
N LYS A 110 -1.90 10.58 -2.73
CA LYS A 110 -3.30 10.95 -2.53
C LYS A 110 -3.52 12.45 -2.74
N ASP A 111 -2.67 13.31 -2.15
CA ASP A 111 -2.79 14.76 -2.33
C ASP A 111 -2.60 15.18 -3.80
N LEU A 112 -1.66 14.56 -4.52
CA LEU A 112 -1.51 14.77 -5.97
C LEU A 112 -2.77 14.34 -6.75
N TYR A 113 -3.39 13.23 -6.35
CA TYR A 113 -4.61 12.73 -6.96
C TYR A 113 -5.80 13.66 -6.69
N ASP A 114 -5.99 14.08 -5.44
CA ASP A 114 -7.09 14.94 -5.02
C ASP A 114 -6.97 16.37 -5.56
N SER A 115 -5.76 16.95 -5.54
CA SER A 115 -5.47 18.29 -6.07
C SER A 115 -5.54 18.39 -7.59
N GLY A 116 -5.66 17.26 -8.30
CA GLY A 116 -5.70 17.21 -9.76
C GLY A 116 -4.34 17.45 -10.42
N LEU A 117 -3.25 17.41 -9.66
CA LEU A 117 -1.88 17.48 -10.16
C LEU A 117 -1.38 16.14 -10.72
N PHE A 118 -2.14 15.07 -10.51
CA PHE A 118 -1.87 13.75 -11.05
C PHE A 118 -2.10 13.72 -12.57
N ALA A 119 -0.99 13.74 -13.33
CA ALA A 119 -0.99 13.95 -14.79
C ALA A 119 -1.91 13.02 -15.60
N ARG A 120 -2.20 11.82 -15.10
CA ARG A 120 -3.10 10.83 -15.73
C ARG A 120 -4.19 10.34 -14.79
N LYS A 121 -4.84 11.28 -14.07
CA LYS A 121 -5.87 10.96 -13.07
C LYS A 121 -6.97 10.05 -13.63
N ASP A 122 -7.49 10.39 -14.81
CA ASP A 122 -8.59 9.65 -15.45
C ASP A 122 -8.21 8.22 -15.81
N GLU A 123 -6.97 7.99 -16.26
CA GLU A 123 -6.46 6.67 -16.62
C GLU A 123 -6.09 5.84 -15.38
N PHE A 124 -5.62 6.48 -14.30
CA PHE A 124 -5.06 5.80 -13.13
C PHE A 124 -6.03 4.80 -12.48
N SER A 125 -7.31 5.15 -12.41
CA SER A 125 -8.35 4.27 -11.86
C SER A 125 -8.51 2.95 -12.62
N THR A 126 -8.15 2.95 -13.91
CA THR A 126 -8.28 1.81 -14.83
C THR A 126 -7.03 0.93 -14.92
N TYR A 127 -5.93 1.35 -14.30
CA TYR A 127 -4.68 0.59 -14.33
C TYR A 127 -4.82 -0.75 -13.62
N SER A 128 -4.05 -1.74 -14.09
CA SER A 128 -3.86 -3.00 -13.38
C SER A 128 -3.11 -2.75 -12.07
N MET A 129 -3.31 -3.64 -11.10
CA MET A 129 -2.66 -3.51 -9.80
C MET A 129 -1.12 -3.49 -9.88
N GLU A 130 -0.52 -4.19 -10.86
CA GLU A 130 0.93 -4.14 -11.10
C GLU A 130 1.40 -2.74 -11.52
N LEU A 131 0.66 -2.06 -12.40
CA LEU A 131 1.00 -0.69 -12.81
C LEU A 131 0.81 0.30 -11.66
N ILE A 132 -0.27 0.14 -10.89
CA ILE A 132 -0.51 0.95 -9.69
C ILE A 132 0.63 0.75 -8.70
N ARG A 133 1.07 -0.49 -8.46
CA ARG A 133 2.22 -0.80 -7.60
C ARG A 133 3.49 -0.12 -8.07
N MET A 134 3.75 -0.07 -9.37
CA MET A 134 4.92 0.62 -9.92
C MET A 134 4.86 2.13 -9.68
N VAL A 135 3.66 2.74 -9.81
CA VAL A 135 3.47 4.17 -9.54
C VAL A 135 3.58 4.48 -8.05
N MET A 136 2.99 3.64 -7.18
CA MET A 136 3.03 3.84 -5.73
C MET A 136 4.44 3.65 -5.14
N ASN A 137 5.33 2.93 -5.85
CA ASN A 137 6.69 2.61 -5.42
C ASN A 137 7.75 3.31 -6.29
N ASP A 138 7.50 4.56 -6.68
CA ASP A 138 8.33 5.33 -7.61
C ASP A 138 9.77 5.62 -7.14
N SER A 139 10.14 5.21 -5.92
CA SER A 139 11.50 5.32 -5.35
C SER A 139 12.05 6.75 -5.29
N ILE A 140 11.19 7.76 -5.43
CA ILE A 140 11.49 9.17 -5.16
C ILE A 140 11.49 9.35 -3.63
N SER A 141 12.23 10.32 -3.09
CA SER A 141 12.12 10.62 -1.64
C SER A 141 10.80 11.34 -1.34
N ASN A 142 10.41 11.40 -0.06
CA ASN A 142 9.16 12.05 0.33
C ASN A 142 9.28 13.60 0.33
N ASP A 143 10.50 14.12 0.35
CA ASP A 143 10.85 15.55 0.42
C ASP A 143 11.18 16.20 -0.95
N GLU A 144 11.21 15.40 -2.02
CA GLU A 144 11.35 15.85 -3.41
C GLU A 144 9.99 16.16 -4.05
#